data_AF-A0A0C1R5D6-F1
#
_entry.id   AF-A0A0C1R5D6-F1
#
_cell.length_a   1.000
_cell.length_b   1.000
_cell.length_c   1.000
_cell.angle_alpha   90.00
_cell.angle_beta   90.00
_cell.angle_gamma   90.00
#
_symmetry.space_group_name_H-M   'P 1'
#
loop_
_entity.id
_entity.type
_entity.pdbx_description
1 polymer ?
#
loop_
_entity_poly.entity_id
_entity_poly.type
_entity_poly.pdbx_seq_one_letter_code
_entity_poly.pdbx_strand_id
1 'polypeptide(L)'
;MDLSNSNTAKNLADAFAGESMANRKYLFFAEVTRQLGMTELSKLFRETANQETEHAFAHFRLMHPELVVNDIASLTEEEKKAIAARCLELAIEGETYEYTIMYPGFTEAARADRDTKAAVEFEAQQVESREHAQIFRKAAHNFGLLTPIEQHHARQYTEALQSLDGVAPAQKATSGEPATQKWICRQCSMIYDPVVGDPDSGIAPGTPFEAIAEDWVCPICGATKKTFVPYEEVVAA
;
A
#
# COMPACT_ATOMS: atom_id res chain seq x y z
N MET A 1 -15.94 12.67 17.08
CA MET A 1 -15.80 14.01 16.49
C MET A 1 -16.55 13.99 15.16
N ASP A 2 -17.24 15.08 14.80
CA ASP A 2 -17.95 15.15 13.52
C ASP A 2 -17.12 15.90 12.48
N LEU A 3 -16.44 15.14 11.61
CA LEU A 3 -15.62 15.68 10.52
C LEU A 3 -16.45 16.17 9.33
N SER A 4 -17.77 15.97 9.33
CA SER A 4 -18.64 16.60 8.32
C SER A 4 -18.72 18.12 8.52
N ASN A 5 -18.32 18.62 9.69
CA ASN A 5 -18.06 20.05 9.90
C ASN A 5 -16.74 20.45 9.23
N SER A 6 -16.87 21.04 8.03
CA SER A 6 -15.74 21.40 7.16
C SER A 6 -14.69 22.30 7.83
N ASN A 7 -15.10 23.18 8.76
CA ASN A 7 -14.17 24.06 9.45
C ASN A 7 -13.27 23.29 10.43
N THR A 8 -13.84 22.34 11.17
CA THR A 8 -13.06 21.52 12.12
C THR A 8 -12.09 20.61 11.39
N ALA A 9 -12.54 19.95 10.31
CA ALA A 9 -11.67 19.11 9.49
C ALA A 9 -10.51 19.91 8.89
N LYS A 10 -10.79 21.11 8.34
CA LYS A 10 -9.76 22.01 7.82
C LYS A 10 -8.78 22.44 8.91
N ASN A 11 -9.27 22.84 10.09
CA ASN A 11 -8.41 23.28 11.18
C ASN A 11 -7.47 22.17 11.66
N LEU A 12 -7.94 20.91 11.70
CA LEU A 12 -7.09 19.78 12.05
C LEU A 12 -6.04 19.48 10.98
N ALA A 13 -6.39 19.61 9.70
CA ALA A 13 -5.43 19.46 8.61
C ALA A 13 -4.37 20.57 8.64
N ASP A 14 -4.77 21.81 8.87
CA ASP A 14 -3.86 22.96 9.02
C ASP A 14 -2.92 22.77 10.23
N ALA A 15 -3.46 22.28 11.36
CA ALA A 15 -2.66 21.98 12.55
C ALA A 15 -1.66 20.85 12.28
N PHE A 16 -2.11 19.74 11.67
CA PHE A 16 -1.24 18.63 11.27
C PHE A 16 -0.10 19.11 10.35
N ALA A 17 -0.39 19.94 9.36
CA ALA A 17 0.62 20.54 8.49
C ALA A 17 1.59 21.44 9.27
N GLY A 18 1.07 22.27 10.18
CA GLY A 18 1.85 23.14 11.06
C GLY A 18 2.86 22.36 11.92
N GLU A 19 2.38 21.34 12.63
CA GLU A 19 3.23 20.50 13.49
C GLU A 19 4.23 19.67 12.69
N SER A 20 3.85 19.18 11.51
CA SER A 20 4.76 18.48 10.60
C SER A 20 5.91 19.39 10.12
N MET A 21 5.61 20.64 9.76
CA MET A 21 6.63 21.63 9.40
C MET A 21 7.50 22.02 10.60
N ALA A 22 6.93 22.18 11.79
CA ALA A 22 7.67 22.47 13.03
C ALA A 22 8.68 21.37 13.34
N ASN A 23 8.24 20.11 13.31
CA ASN A 23 9.08 18.94 13.47
C ASN A 23 10.27 18.93 12.50
N ARG A 24 10.03 19.08 11.19
CA ARG A 24 11.11 19.06 10.18
C ARG A 24 12.10 20.21 10.39
N LYS A 25 11.63 21.41 10.74
CA LYS A 25 12.49 22.56 11.07
C LYS A 25 13.37 22.29 12.29
N TYR A 26 12.80 21.75 13.37
CA TYR A 26 13.54 21.51 14.61
C TYR A 26 14.59 20.41 14.44
N LEU A 27 14.33 19.37 13.65
CA LEU A 27 15.36 18.39 13.27
C LEU A 27 16.52 19.03 12.51
N PHE A 28 16.23 19.95 11.58
CA PHE A 28 17.27 20.72 10.88
C PHE A 28 18.03 21.66 11.82
N PHE A 29 17.35 22.36 12.73
CA PHE A 29 18.00 23.22 13.72
C PHE A 29 18.90 22.41 14.67
N ALA A 30 18.49 21.20 15.03
CA ALA A 30 19.32 20.28 15.79
C ALA A 30 20.60 19.87 15.04
N GLU A 31 20.54 19.70 13.72
CA GLU A 31 21.72 19.47 12.88
C GLU A 31 22.67 20.67 12.93
N VAL A 32 22.15 21.86 12.64
CA VAL A 32 22.91 23.12 12.63
C VAL A 32 23.59 23.36 13.97
N THR A 33 22.83 23.27 15.07
CA THR A 33 23.37 23.54 16.42
C THR A 33 24.38 22.49 16.86
N ARG A 34 24.25 21.23 16.42
CA ARG A 34 25.29 20.22 16.63
C ARG A 34 26.59 20.58 15.92
N GLN A 35 26.52 21.02 14.66
CA GLN A 35 27.70 21.44 13.88
C GLN A 35 28.39 22.66 14.50
N LEU A 36 27.64 23.52 15.18
CA LEU A 36 28.17 24.66 15.94
C LEU A 36 28.71 24.29 17.34
N GLY A 37 28.71 23.02 17.72
CA GLY A 37 29.17 22.54 19.03
C GLY A 37 28.19 22.77 20.18
N MET A 38 26.98 23.27 19.90
CA MET A 38 25.94 23.56 20.90
C MET A 38 25.12 22.29 21.23
N THR A 39 25.78 21.32 21.87
CA THR A 39 25.23 19.97 22.07
C THR A 39 23.90 19.95 22.84
N GLU A 40 23.76 20.72 23.92
CA GLU A 40 22.52 20.74 24.72
C GLU A 40 21.35 21.38 23.95
N LEU A 41 21.62 22.43 23.17
CA LEU A 41 20.60 23.06 22.32
C LEU A 41 20.16 22.12 21.19
N SER A 42 21.09 21.35 20.60
CA SER A 42 20.76 20.32 19.62
C SER A 42 19.85 19.24 20.20
N LYS A 43 20.14 18.76 21.42
CA LYS A 43 19.27 17.80 22.13
C LYS A 43 17.87 18.37 22.36
N LEU A 44 17.78 19.61 22.85
CA LEU A 44 16.50 20.28 23.06
C LEU A 44 15.68 20.32 21.77
N PHE A 45 16.27 20.75 20.64
CA PHE A 45 15.56 20.77 19.36
C PHE A 45 15.09 19.38 18.91
N ARG A 46 15.89 18.31 19.12
CA ARG A 46 15.46 16.94 18.81
C ARG A 46 14.30 16.49 19.68
N GLU A 47 14.35 16.80 20.98
CA GLU A 47 13.28 16.45 21.90
C GLU A 47 11.98 17.19 21.57
N THR A 48 12.04 18.49 21.28
CA THR A 48 10.88 19.26 20.83
C THR A 48 10.35 18.71 19.50
N ALA A 49 11.21 18.35 18.54
CA ALA A 49 10.76 17.70 17.31
C ALA A 49 9.95 16.42 17.58
N ASN A 50 10.40 15.59 18.54
CA ASN A 50 9.65 14.39 18.93
C ASN A 50 8.28 14.75 19.52
N GLN A 51 8.18 15.82 20.31
CA GLN A 51 6.90 16.31 20.83
C GLN A 51 5.96 16.77 19.71
N GLU A 52 6.46 17.51 18.71
CA GLU A 52 5.63 17.92 17.57
C GLU A 52 5.18 16.73 16.71
N THR A 53 5.92 15.60 16.74
CA THR A 53 5.47 14.36 16.12
C THR A 53 4.22 13.83 16.83
N GLU A 54 4.21 13.83 18.16
CA GLU A 54 3.04 13.39 18.93
C GLU A 54 1.85 14.35 18.78
N HIS A 55 2.09 15.67 18.67
CA HIS A 55 1.04 16.64 18.36
C HIS A 55 0.43 16.39 16.97
N ALA A 56 1.27 16.22 15.94
CA ALA A 56 0.82 15.87 14.60
C ALA A 56 0.01 14.57 14.61
N PHE A 57 0.50 13.52 15.28
CA PHE A 57 -0.24 12.26 15.41
C PHE A 57 -1.55 12.42 16.17
N ALA A 58 -1.63 13.24 17.20
CA ALA A 58 -2.89 13.52 17.89
C ALA A 58 -3.94 14.13 16.95
N HIS A 59 -3.55 15.08 16.09
CA HIS A 59 -4.45 15.64 15.07
C HIS A 59 -4.81 14.61 14.00
N PHE A 60 -3.85 13.82 13.53
CA PHE A 60 -4.09 12.80 12.50
C PHE A 60 -5.04 11.70 12.98
N ARG A 61 -4.92 11.25 14.25
CA ARG A 61 -5.87 10.31 14.87
C ARG A 61 -7.30 10.85 14.95
N LEU A 62 -7.49 12.17 15.05
CA LEU A 62 -8.81 12.79 15.02
C LEU A 62 -9.39 12.86 13.61
N MET A 63 -8.54 13.02 12.59
CA MET A 63 -8.94 13.03 11.18
C MET A 63 -9.19 11.62 10.63
N HIS A 64 -8.44 10.65 11.12
CA HIS A 64 -8.48 9.25 10.69
C HIS A 64 -8.73 8.30 11.87
N PRO A 65 -9.89 8.40 12.55
CA PRO A 65 -10.21 7.53 13.68
C PRO A 65 -10.26 6.05 13.29
N GLU A 66 -10.52 5.73 12.02
CA GLU A 66 -10.50 4.37 11.46
C GLU A 66 -9.11 3.70 11.51
N LEU A 67 -8.04 4.48 11.65
CA LEU A 67 -6.67 3.98 11.74
C LEU A 67 -6.20 3.76 13.19
N VAL A 68 -7.01 4.15 14.18
CA VAL A 68 -6.61 4.11 15.59
C VAL A 68 -6.76 2.70 16.16
N VAL A 69 -5.62 2.04 16.39
CA VAL A 69 -5.56 0.72 17.05
C VAL A 69 -5.38 0.89 18.57
N ASN A 70 -6.45 0.68 19.34
CA ASN A 70 -6.40 0.78 20.81
C ASN A 70 -6.02 -0.55 21.49
N ASP A 71 -6.49 -1.67 20.95
CA ASP A 71 -6.14 -3.01 21.43
C ASP A 71 -5.96 -3.95 20.23
N ILE A 72 -4.70 -4.23 19.89
CA ILE A 72 -4.35 -5.12 18.78
C ILE A 72 -4.85 -6.56 18.97
N ALA A 73 -4.99 -7.02 20.23
CA ALA A 73 -5.46 -8.37 20.51
C ALA A 73 -6.96 -8.55 20.22
N SER A 74 -7.71 -7.44 20.20
CA SER A 74 -9.13 -7.43 19.88
C SER A 74 -9.42 -7.51 18.37
N LEU A 75 -8.43 -7.21 17.53
CA LEU A 75 -8.61 -7.14 16.08
C LEU A 75 -8.47 -8.52 15.43
N THR A 76 -9.41 -8.83 14.56
CA THR A 76 -9.31 -9.93 13.58
C THR A 76 -8.19 -9.65 12.57
N GLU A 77 -7.71 -10.69 11.88
CA GLU A 77 -6.73 -10.50 10.81
C GLU A 77 -7.32 -9.70 9.64
N GLU A 78 -8.62 -9.83 9.38
CA GLU A 78 -9.35 -9.05 8.40
C GLU A 78 -9.38 -7.55 8.74
N GLU A 79 -9.61 -7.19 10.00
CA GLU A 79 -9.58 -5.79 10.45
C GLU A 79 -8.17 -5.20 10.40
N LYS A 80 -7.15 -5.96 10.81
CA LYS A 80 -5.74 -5.54 10.67
C LYS A 80 -5.38 -5.27 9.21
N LYS A 81 -5.80 -6.16 8.31
CA LYS A 81 -5.61 -6.00 6.85
C LYS A 81 -6.33 -4.76 6.32
N ALA A 82 -7.56 -4.51 6.75
CA ALA A 82 -8.33 -3.34 6.32
C ALA A 82 -7.67 -2.03 6.76
N ILE A 83 -7.19 -1.94 8.01
CA ILE A 83 -6.46 -0.77 8.52
C ILE A 83 -5.17 -0.55 7.72
N ALA A 84 -4.40 -1.61 7.49
CA ALA A 84 -3.16 -1.52 6.69
C ALA A 84 -3.43 -1.09 5.24
N ALA A 85 -4.50 -1.62 4.63
CA ALA A 85 -4.93 -1.20 3.29
C ALA A 85 -5.30 0.28 3.26
N ARG A 86 -6.03 0.80 4.25
CA ARG A 86 -6.36 2.23 4.31
C ARG A 86 -5.13 3.12 4.46
N CYS A 87 -4.11 2.69 5.21
CA CYS A 87 -2.82 3.40 5.26
C CYS A 87 -2.14 3.48 3.88
N LEU A 88 -2.16 2.38 3.11
CA LEU A 88 -1.59 2.34 1.76
C LEU A 88 -2.38 3.22 0.79
N GLU A 89 -3.71 3.22 0.87
CA GLU A 89 -4.57 4.10 0.07
C GLU A 89 -4.25 5.57 0.31
N LEU A 90 -4.16 6.01 1.57
CA LEU A 90 -3.80 7.40 1.91
C LEU A 90 -2.41 7.79 1.38
N ALA A 91 -1.44 6.88 1.43
CA ALA A 91 -0.11 7.10 0.84
C ALA A 91 -0.20 7.26 -0.69
N ILE A 92 -0.94 6.38 -1.37
CA ILE A 92 -1.15 6.45 -2.82
C ILE A 92 -1.89 7.73 -3.22
N GLU A 93 -2.89 8.15 -2.45
CA GLU A 93 -3.66 9.38 -2.65
C GLU A 93 -2.72 10.61 -2.59
N GLY A 94 -1.87 10.68 -1.55
CA GLY A 94 -0.89 11.75 -1.37
C GLY A 94 0.09 11.83 -2.54
N GLU A 95 0.80 10.73 -2.83
CA GLU A 95 1.76 10.68 -3.93
C GLU A 95 1.09 11.00 -5.28
N THR A 96 -0.13 10.48 -5.51
CA THR A 96 -0.87 10.78 -6.75
C THR A 96 -1.16 12.27 -6.89
N TYR A 97 -1.61 12.92 -5.82
CA TYR A 97 -1.82 14.37 -5.85
C TYR A 97 -0.53 15.12 -6.14
N GLU A 98 0.59 14.70 -5.54
CA GLU A 98 1.90 15.32 -5.74
C GLU A 98 2.35 15.25 -7.20
N TYR A 99 2.38 14.06 -7.81
CA TYR A 99 2.90 13.90 -9.17
C TYR A 99 1.92 14.31 -10.29
N THR A 100 0.61 14.38 -10.01
CA THR A 100 -0.39 14.76 -11.04
C THR A 100 -0.87 16.21 -10.97
N ILE A 101 -0.86 16.82 -9.78
CA ILE A 101 -1.43 18.16 -9.56
C ILE A 101 -0.39 19.12 -8.98
N MET A 102 0.18 18.81 -7.81
CA MET A 102 0.98 19.77 -7.04
C MET A 102 2.29 20.14 -7.73
N TYR A 103 3.19 19.19 -7.98
CA TYR A 103 4.48 19.46 -8.59
C TYR A 103 4.38 19.96 -10.03
N PRO A 104 3.46 19.46 -10.88
CA PRO A 104 3.20 20.07 -12.18
C PRO A 104 2.83 21.56 -12.08
N GLY A 105 1.92 21.92 -11.16
CA GLY A 105 1.52 23.31 -10.93
C GLY A 105 2.65 24.18 -10.39
N PHE A 106 3.46 23.66 -9.46
CA PHE A 106 4.63 24.37 -8.92
C PHE A 106 5.72 24.55 -9.95
N THR A 107 5.93 23.56 -10.83
CA THR A 107 6.85 23.66 -11.96
C THR A 107 6.43 24.77 -12.92
N GLU A 108 5.14 24.84 -13.27
CA GLU A 108 4.61 25.91 -14.12
C GLU A 108 4.80 27.29 -13.47
N ALA A 109 4.48 27.43 -12.19
CA ALA A 109 4.69 28.67 -11.44
C ALA A 109 6.16 29.08 -11.38
N ALA A 110 7.08 28.16 -11.05
CA ALA A 110 8.51 28.43 -10.99
C ALA A 110 9.08 28.85 -12.36
N ARG A 111 8.60 28.24 -13.45
CA ARG A 111 8.95 28.65 -14.81
C ARG A 111 8.44 30.06 -15.14
N ALA A 112 7.22 30.41 -14.72
CA ALA A 112 6.67 31.76 -14.88
C ALA A 112 7.49 32.81 -14.12
N ASP A 113 7.95 32.46 -12.92
CA ASP A 113 8.82 33.29 -12.07
C ASP A 113 10.29 33.31 -12.54
N ARG A 114 10.63 32.50 -13.56
CA ARG A 114 11.99 32.30 -14.08
C ARG A 114 12.97 31.74 -13.04
N ASP A 115 12.48 31.04 -12.03
CA ASP A 115 13.29 30.31 -11.06
C ASP A 115 13.61 28.91 -11.59
N THR A 116 14.68 28.82 -12.38
CA THR A 116 15.11 27.54 -12.98
C THR A 116 15.51 26.51 -11.92
N LYS A 117 16.00 26.92 -10.75
CA LYS A 117 16.40 25.98 -9.70
C LYS A 117 15.17 25.33 -9.07
N ALA A 118 14.16 26.13 -8.73
CA ALA A 118 12.91 25.61 -8.21
C ALA A 118 12.19 24.72 -9.22
N ALA A 119 12.14 25.12 -10.50
CA ALA A 119 11.52 24.31 -11.55
C ALA A 119 12.17 22.93 -11.70
N VAL A 120 13.51 22.85 -11.69
CA VAL A 120 14.24 21.58 -11.77
C VAL A 120 13.99 20.70 -10.54
N GLU A 121 13.96 21.28 -9.35
CA GLU A 121 13.63 20.55 -8.11
C GLU A 121 12.22 19.97 -8.16
N PHE A 122 11.21 20.76 -8.54
CA PHE A 122 9.83 20.29 -8.62
C PHE A 122 9.64 19.20 -9.69
N GLU A 123 10.32 19.30 -10.83
CA GLU A 123 10.33 18.25 -11.85
C GLU A 123 10.94 16.94 -11.33
N ALA A 124 12.01 17.01 -10.54
CA ALA A 124 12.63 15.83 -9.93
C ALA A 124 11.70 15.18 -8.90
N GLN A 125 11.10 15.98 -8.00
CA GLN A 125 10.14 15.51 -7.00
C GLN A 125 8.89 14.88 -7.63
N GLN A 126 8.42 15.41 -8.77
CA GLN A 126 7.33 14.80 -9.54
C GLN A 126 7.67 13.37 -10.00
N VAL A 127 8.92 13.14 -10.45
CA VAL A 127 9.36 11.80 -10.88
C VAL A 127 9.44 10.85 -9.68
N GLU A 128 10.06 11.29 -8.57
CA GLU A 128 10.20 10.50 -7.34
C GLU A 128 8.83 10.12 -6.75
N SER A 129 7.90 11.07 -6.66
CA SER A 129 6.55 10.82 -6.15
C SER A 129 5.78 9.80 -7.02
N ARG A 130 5.99 9.82 -8.34
CA ARG A 130 5.43 8.79 -9.22
C ARG A 130 6.00 7.40 -8.91
N GLU A 131 7.29 7.29 -8.61
CA GLU A 131 7.93 6.03 -8.21
C GLU A 131 7.38 5.54 -6.87
N HIS A 132 7.21 6.42 -5.88
CA HIS A 132 6.58 6.08 -4.60
C HIS A 132 5.15 5.56 -4.77
N ALA A 133 4.32 6.23 -5.57
CA ALA A 133 2.96 5.76 -5.86
C ALA A 133 2.95 4.37 -6.49
N GLN A 134 3.91 4.06 -7.37
CA GLN A 134 4.05 2.72 -7.96
C GLN A 134 4.48 1.67 -6.91
N ILE A 135 5.40 2.01 -6.02
CA ILE A 135 5.82 1.14 -4.91
C ILE A 135 4.63 0.81 -4.01
N PHE A 136 3.84 1.82 -3.61
CA PHE A 136 2.68 1.59 -2.74
C PHE A 136 1.56 0.80 -3.43
N ARG A 137 1.27 1.08 -4.71
CA ARG A 137 0.31 0.29 -5.49
C ARG A 137 0.74 -1.17 -5.57
N LYS A 138 2.02 -1.43 -5.85
CA LYS A 138 2.56 -2.79 -5.87
C LYS A 138 2.46 -3.48 -4.51
N ALA A 139 2.73 -2.76 -3.41
CA ALA A 139 2.60 -3.28 -2.06
C ALA A 139 1.14 -3.65 -1.74
N ALA A 140 0.19 -2.77 -2.06
CA ALA A 140 -1.25 -3.00 -1.88
C ALA A 140 -1.75 -4.19 -2.71
N HIS A 141 -1.36 -4.26 -3.98
CA HIS A 141 -1.67 -5.38 -4.87
C HIS A 141 -1.18 -6.72 -4.30
N ASN A 142 0.11 -6.77 -3.95
CA ASN A 142 0.72 -7.99 -3.41
C ASN A 142 0.04 -8.41 -2.11
N PHE A 143 -0.32 -7.45 -1.25
CA PHE A 143 -1.04 -7.73 -0.01
C PHE A 143 -2.43 -8.33 -0.25
N GLY A 144 -3.17 -7.83 -1.25
CA GLY A 144 -4.46 -8.39 -1.67
C GLY A 144 -4.35 -9.85 -2.13
N LEU A 145 -3.29 -10.18 -2.88
CA LEU A 145 -3.01 -11.53 -3.38
C LEU A 145 -2.64 -12.54 -2.28
N LEU A 146 -2.18 -12.09 -1.10
CA LEU A 146 -1.84 -13.00 0.00
C LEU A 146 -3.08 -13.70 0.58
N THR A 147 -4.26 -13.07 0.59
CA THR A 147 -5.43 -13.67 1.23
C THR A 147 -5.90 -14.96 0.55
N PRO A 148 -6.08 -15.02 -0.78
CA PRO A 148 -6.38 -16.29 -1.48
C PRO A 148 -5.30 -17.36 -1.30
N ILE A 149 -4.02 -16.95 -1.19
CA ILE A 149 -2.88 -17.84 -0.94
C ILE A 149 -3.03 -18.52 0.42
N GLU A 150 -3.20 -17.73 1.49
CA GLU A 150 -3.33 -18.27 2.84
C GLU A 150 -4.60 -19.12 3.01
N GLN A 151 -5.71 -18.72 2.36
CA GLN A 151 -6.91 -19.56 2.32
C GLN A 151 -6.68 -20.88 1.59
N HIS A 152 -5.89 -20.89 0.52
CA HIS A 152 -5.50 -22.11 -0.16
C HIS A 152 -4.67 -23.01 0.76
N HIS A 153 -3.67 -22.46 1.46
CA HIS A 153 -2.88 -23.23 2.43
C HIS A 153 -3.74 -23.79 3.55
N ALA A 154 -4.63 -23.00 4.14
CA ALA A 154 -5.55 -23.44 5.18
C ALA A 154 -6.47 -24.59 4.71
N ARG A 155 -7.00 -24.52 3.49
CA ARG A 155 -7.80 -25.61 2.88
C ARG A 155 -6.97 -26.88 2.70
N GLN A 156 -5.75 -26.76 2.19
CA GLN A 156 -4.85 -27.91 2.01
C GLN A 156 -4.56 -28.61 3.34
N TYR A 157 -4.29 -27.86 4.41
CA TYR A 157 -4.08 -28.45 5.74
C TYR A 157 -5.34 -29.09 6.30
N THR A 158 -6.51 -28.49 6.09
CA THR A 158 -7.80 -29.05 6.52
C THR A 158 -8.08 -30.38 5.83
N GLU A 159 -7.90 -30.46 4.51
CA GLU A 159 -8.07 -31.71 3.74
C GLU A 159 -7.06 -32.79 4.17
N ALA A 160 -5.81 -32.41 4.42
CA ALA A 160 -4.79 -33.32 4.91
C ALA A 160 -5.16 -33.90 6.29
N LEU A 161 -5.70 -33.06 7.19
CA LEU A 161 -6.18 -33.51 8.49
C LEU A 161 -7.35 -34.49 8.37
N GLN A 162 -8.35 -34.15 7.55
CA GLN A 162 -9.50 -35.02 7.26
C GLN A 162 -9.06 -36.39 6.68
N SER A 163 -8.04 -36.39 5.83
CA SER A 163 -7.48 -37.62 5.26
C SER A 163 -6.84 -38.53 6.32
N LEU A 164 -6.24 -37.97 7.37
CA LEU A 164 -5.72 -38.75 8.50
C LEU A 164 -6.86 -39.44 9.28
N ASP A 165 -8.04 -38.83 9.30
CA ASP A 165 -9.26 -39.39 9.90
C ASP A 165 -10.02 -40.34 8.94
N GLY A 166 -9.43 -40.68 7.79
CA GLY A 166 -10.00 -41.61 6.81
C GLY A 166 -11.12 -41.02 5.94
N VAL A 167 -11.31 -39.69 5.96
CA VAL A 167 -12.22 -39.00 5.06
C VAL A 167 -11.57 -38.92 3.68
N ALA A 168 -12.30 -39.34 2.64
CA ALA A 168 -11.83 -39.22 1.27
C ALA A 168 -11.70 -37.74 0.85
N PRO A 169 -10.65 -37.36 0.10
CA PRO A 169 -10.48 -36.00 -0.36
C PRO A 169 -11.64 -35.56 -1.26
N ALA A 170 -12.00 -34.28 -1.15
CA ALA A 170 -13.04 -33.70 -1.98
C ALA A 170 -12.65 -33.78 -3.47
N GLN A 171 -13.63 -34.03 -4.35
CA GLN A 171 -13.39 -33.97 -5.79
C GLN A 171 -13.06 -32.54 -6.19
N LYS A 172 -12.04 -32.39 -7.03
CA LYS A 172 -11.62 -31.11 -7.58
C LYS A 172 -11.66 -31.16 -9.10
N ALA A 173 -11.96 -30.03 -9.71
CA ALA A 173 -12.02 -29.91 -11.15
C ALA A 173 -11.55 -28.52 -11.61
N THR A 174 -11.04 -28.49 -12.84
CA THR A 174 -10.87 -27.28 -13.65
C THR A 174 -12.24 -26.77 -14.12
N SER A 175 -12.39 -25.46 -14.34
CA SER A 175 -13.65 -24.87 -14.83
C SER A 175 -14.00 -25.34 -16.24
N GLY A 176 -13.01 -25.78 -17.03
CA GLY A 176 -13.20 -26.19 -18.43
C GLY A 176 -13.45 -25.02 -19.39
N GLU A 177 -13.62 -23.79 -18.88
CA GLU A 177 -13.81 -22.56 -19.64
C GLU A 177 -12.61 -21.61 -19.42
N PRO A 178 -11.87 -21.22 -20.47
CA PRO A 178 -10.69 -20.37 -20.33
C PRO A 178 -10.94 -19.02 -19.64
N ALA A 179 -12.14 -18.46 -19.79
CA ALA A 179 -12.53 -17.17 -19.21
C ALA A 179 -12.77 -17.23 -17.68
N THR A 180 -12.83 -18.43 -17.09
CA THR A 180 -13.05 -18.63 -15.65
C THR A 180 -12.02 -19.58 -15.03
N GLN A 181 -11.15 -20.19 -15.83
CA GLN A 181 -10.13 -21.12 -15.34
C GLN A 181 -9.06 -20.35 -14.57
N LYS A 182 -9.04 -20.53 -13.25
CA LYS A 182 -8.01 -19.97 -12.38
C LYS A 182 -6.69 -20.71 -12.52
N TRP A 183 -5.58 -20.05 -12.25
CA TRP A 183 -4.24 -20.63 -12.36
C TRP A 183 -3.45 -20.40 -11.10
N ILE A 184 -2.73 -21.42 -10.62
CA ILE A 184 -1.94 -21.34 -9.39
C ILE A 184 -0.45 -21.41 -9.69
N CYS A 185 0.31 -20.46 -9.14
CA CYS A 185 1.77 -20.48 -9.17
C CYS A 185 2.29 -21.60 -8.27
N ARG A 186 3.01 -22.58 -8.83
CA ARG A 186 3.56 -23.69 -8.03
C ARG A 186 4.66 -23.28 -7.05
N GLN A 187 5.24 -22.09 -7.20
CA GLN A 187 6.32 -21.61 -6.33
C GLN A 187 5.81 -20.93 -5.05
N CYS A 188 4.74 -20.13 -5.16
CA CYS A 188 4.24 -19.32 -4.03
C CYS A 188 2.72 -19.43 -3.82
N SER A 189 2.04 -20.31 -4.55
CA SER A 189 0.57 -20.52 -4.48
C SER A 189 -0.30 -19.32 -4.87
N MET A 190 0.25 -18.27 -5.47
CA MET A 190 -0.55 -17.14 -6.01
C MET A 190 -1.55 -17.66 -7.03
N ILE A 191 -2.82 -17.28 -6.88
CA ILE A 191 -3.92 -17.68 -7.77
C ILE A 191 -4.25 -16.50 -8.67
N TYR A 192 -4.07 -16.67 -9.98
CA TYR A 192 -4.59 -15.79 -11.01
C TYR A 192 -6.05 -16.16 -11.31
N ASP A 193 -6.95 -15.19 -11.27
CA ASP A 193 -8.35 -15.34 -11.63
C ASP A 193 -8.65 -14.51 -12.89
N PRO A 194 -8.95 -15.13 -14.04
CA PRO A 194 -9.29 -14.41 -15.26
C PRO A 194 -10.41 -13.40 -15.10
N VAL A 195 -11.38 -13.64 -14.21
CA VAL A 195 -12.50 -12.71 -13.97
C VAL A 195 -12.00 -11.39 -13.41
N VAL A 196 -11.00 -11.43 -12.53
CA VAL A 196 -10.39 -10.27 -11.90
C VAL A 196 -9.27 -9.68 -12.77
N GLY A 197 -8.52 -10.52 -13.47
CA GLY A 197 -7.31 -10.13 -14.17
C GLY A 197 -6.15 -9.83 -13.21
N ASP A 198 -5.19 -9.04 -13.69
CA ASP A 198 -4.09 -8.46 -12.90
C ASP A 198 -3.82 -7.03 -13.42
N PRO A 199 -4.75 -6.07 -13.14
CA PRO A 199 -4.69 -4.74 -13.74
C PRO A 199 -3.42 -3.96 -13.38
N ASP A 200 -2.87 -4.20 -12.19
CA ASP A 200 -1.64 -3.57 -11.71
C ASP A 200 -0.40 -4.01 -12.50
N SER A 201 -0.42 -5.24 -13.06
CA SER A 201 0.60 -5.72 -14.01
C SER A 201 0.17 -5.54 -15.48
N GLY A 202 -0.91 -4.81 -15.74
CA GLY A 202 -1.40 -4.49 -17.09
C GLY A 202 -2.31 -5.53 -17.73
N ILE A 203 -2.82 -6.51 -16.97
CA ILE A 203 -3.73 -7.55 -17.45
C ILE A 203 -5.17 -7.19 -17.09
N ALA A 204 -6.00 -6.87 -18.09
CA ALA A 204 -7.37 -6.44 -17.85
C ALA A 204 -8.26 -7.56 -17.27
N PRO A 205 -9.31 -7.21 -16.49
CA PRO A 205 -10.33 -8.18 -16.08
C PRO A 205 -10.96 -8.89 -17.28
N GLY A 206 -11.23 -10.19 -17.15
CA GLY A 206 -11.72 -11.07 -18.20
C GLY A 206 -10.65 -11.65 -19.12
N THR A 207 -9.35 -11.40 -18.88
CA THR A 207 -8.27 -11.94 -19.71
C THR A 207 -7.99 -13.41 -19.37
N PRO A 208 -8.19 -14.38 -20.29
CA PRO A 208 -7.80 -15.77 -20.05
C PRO A 208 -6.30 -15.89 -19.83
N PHE A 209 -5.85 -16.81 -18.98
CA PHE A 209 -4.42 -16.96 -18.65
C PHE A 209 -3.55 -17.25 -19.88
N GLU A 210 -4.09 -17.97 -20.85
CA GLU A 210 -3.45 -18.29 -22.12
C GLU A 210 -3.16 -17.05 -22.96
N ALA A 211 -3.99 -16.01 -22.83
CA ALA A 211 -3.85 -14.74 -23.55
C ALA A 211 -2.84 -13.77 -22.92
N ILE A 212 -2.34 -14.06 -21.71
CA ILE A 212 -1.30 -13.27 -21.05
C ILE A 212 0.02 -13.42 -21.81
N ALA A 213 0.81 -12.35 -21.92
CA ALA A 213 2.12 -12.40 -22.57
C ALA A 213 3.09 -13.38 -21.87
N GLU A 214 3.99 -14.00 -22.63
CA GLU A 214 4.91 -15.04 -22.11
C GLU A 214 5.98 -14.49 -21.15
N ASP A 215 6.26 -13.19 -21.22
CA ASP A 215 7.19 -12.47 -20.33
C ASP A 215 6.54 -12.00 -19.02
N TRP A 216 5.23 -12.21 -18.84
CA TRP A 216 4.58 -11.97 -17.56
C TRP A 216 5.17 -12.87 -16.47
N VAL A 217 5.35 -12.28 -15.29
CA VAL A 217 5.91 -12.94 -14.10
C VAL A 217 4.91 -12.86 -12.95
N CYS A 218 4.94 -13.86 -12.09
CA CYS A 218 4.15 -13.89 -10.87
C CYS A 218 4.41 -12.62 -10.04
N PRO A 219 3.38 -11.82 -9.70
CA PRO A 219 3.56 -10.56 -8.97
C PRO A 219 4.09 -10.74 -7.54
N ILE A 220 3.93 -11.94 -6.97
CA ILE A 220 4.39 -12.28 -5.62
C ILE A 220 5.86 -12.73 -5.58
N CYS A 221 6.24 -13.70 -6.41
CA CYS A 221 7.57 -14.34 -6.31
C CYS A 221 8.48 -14.15 -7.52
N GLY A 222 8.02 -13.47 -8.57
CA GLY A 222 8.79 -13.24 -9.79
C GLY A 222 8.98 -14.48 -10.69
N ALA A 223 8.35 -15.62 -10.35
CA ALA A 223 8.37 -16.81 -11.19
C ALA A 223 7.76 -16.55 -12.57
N THR A 224 8.31 -17.15 -13.62
CA THR A 224 7.77 -17.00 -14.98
C THR A 224 6.37 -17.59 -15.11
N LYS A 225 5.57 -17.13 -16.09
CA LYS A 225 4.24 -17.69 -16.45
C LYS A 225 4.21 -19.23 -16.48
N LYS A 226 5.27 -19.88 -16.95
CA LYS A 226 5.42 -21.36 -17.04
C LYS A 226 5.34 -22.10 -15.69
N THR A 227 5.51 -21.40 -14.57
CA THR A 227 5.41 -21.97 -13.23
C THR A 227 3.96 -22.23 -12.83
N PHE A 228 3.01 -21.55 -13.48
CA PHE A 228 1.58 -21.70 -13.20
C PHE A 228 1.02 -22.99 -13.80
N VAL A 229 0.07 -23.56 -13.09
CA VAL A 229 -0.74 -24.70 -13.54
C VAL A 229 -2.22 -24.39 -13.31
N PRO A 230 -3.16 -25.05 -14.01
CA PRO A 230 -4.58 -24.90 -13.74
C PRO A 230 -4.86 -25.14 -12.25
N TYR A 231 -5.55 -24.19 -11.62
CA TYR A 231 -6.01 -24.34 -10.25
C TYR A 231 -7.28 -25.18 -10.26
N GLU A 232 -7.26 -26.28 -9.51
CA GLU A 232 -8.41 -27.16 -9.36
C GLU A 232 -9.22 -26.74 -8.13
N GLU A 233 -10.46 -26.33 -8.35
CA GLU A 233 -11.38 -25.92 -7.29
C GLU A 233 -12.20 -27.12 -6.83
N VAL A 234 -12.60 -27.11 -5.55
CA VAL A 234 -13.48 -28.16 -5.01
C VAL A 234 -14.82 -28.10 -5.75
N VAL A 235 -15.25 -29.24 -6.29
CA VAL A 235 -16.55 -29.36 -6.95
C VAL A 235 -17.62 -29.22 -5.87
N ALA A 236 -18.46 -28.18 -5.97
CA ALA A 236 -19.61 -28.04 -5.10
C ALA A 236 -20.54 -29.25 -5.30
N ALA A 237 -20.91 -29.90 -4.19
CA ALA A 237 -21.83 -31.04 -4.17
C ALA A 237 -23.28 -30.63 -4.46
#